data_AF-A0A5N5HD67-F1
#
_entry.id   AF-A0A5N5HD67-F1
#
_cell.length_a   1.000
_cell.length_b   1.000
_cell.length_c   1.000
_cell.angle_alpha   90.00
_cell.angle_beta   90.00
_cell.angle_gamma   90.00
#
_symmetry.space_group_name_H-M   'P 1'
#
loop_
_entity.id
_entity.type
_entity.pdbx_description
1 polymer ?
#
loop_
_entity_poly.entity_id
_entity_poly.type
_entity_poly.pdbx_seq_one_letter_code
_entity_poly.pdbx_strand_id
1 'polypeptide(L)'
;MASFGNAFVMPGLVLAAIIVMSSARLSSASGDIYGNYADRDEPSSISPNPNPSPSPSTTEDIGSSSSNFPDVLPLEPSQGYYRHLRKCADEISPLCAEQIFEGMFYSNEELTEDCCANLLHVGYDCHRGLVKLILLEPTFKGKASEALHKSFQIWSKCVVVVHHADSPSPTAAAVSN
;
A
#
# COMPACT_ATOMS: atom_id res chain seq x y z
N MET A 1 0.95 -28.73 -67.39
CA MET A 1 2.12 -29.09 -66.57
C MET A 1 2.08 -28.16 -65.36
N ALA A 2 2.01 -28.76 -64.16
CA ALA A 2 2.19 -28.27 -62.77
C ALA A 2 2.42 -26.76 -62.50
N SER A 3 2.08 -26.14 -61.37
CA SER A 3 1.47 -26.48 -60.07
C SER A 3 1.99 -25.36 -59.15
N PHE A 4 1.14 -24.60 -58.44
CA PHE A 4 1.45 -24.12 -57.09
C PHE A 4 0.12 -23.90 -56.36
N GLY A 5 0.01 -24.59 -55.22
CA GLY A 5 -1.24 -24.88 -54.53
C GLY A 5 -1.78 -23.76 -53.66
N ASN A 6 -3.10 -23.81 -53.50
CA ASN A 6 -3.89 -23.13 -52.49
C ASN A 6 -3.51 -23.57 -51.07
N ALA A 7 -3.36 -22.61 -50.16
CA ALA A 7 -3.62 -22.79 -48.73
C ALA A 7 -3.75 -21.43 -48.02
N PHE A 8 -4.87 -20.73 -48.21
CA PHE A 8 -5.37 -19.78 -47.20
C PHE A 8 -6.87 -20.02 -47.02
N VAL A 9 -7.16 -20.93 -46.10
CA VAL A 9 -8.50 -21.23 -45.60
C VAL A 9 -8.90 -20.03 -44.74
N MET A 10 -9.91 -19.28 -45.17
CA MET A 10 -10.59 -18.27 -44.37
C MET A 10 -11.73 -18.94 -43.60
N PRO A 11 -11.69 -19.07 -42.26
CA PRO A 11 -12.89 -19.07 -41.45
C PRO A 11 -13.09 -17.63 -40.95
N GLY A 12 -14.17 -16.95 -41.29
CA GLY A 12 -15.50 -17.43 -40.95
C GLY A 12 -15.91 -16.77 -39.63
N LEU A 13 -16.32 -15.52 -39.78
CA LEU A 13 -17.08 -14.67 -38.88
C LEU A 13 -18.16 -15.44 -38.10
N VAL A 14 -17.83 -15.98 -36.92
CA VAL A 14 -18.81 -16.38 -35.88
C VAL A 14 -18.18 -16.16 -34.51
N LEU A 15 -18.30 -14.94 -33.99
CA LEU A 15 -18.54 -14.62 -32.56
C LEU A 15 -18.82 -13.11 -32.43
N ALA A 16 -19.75 -12.61 -33.26
CA ALA A 16 -20.52 -11.42 -32.95
C ALA A 16 -21.50 -11.77 -31.82
N ALA A 17 -21.01 -11.88 -30.58
CA ALA A 17 -21.81 -12.16 -29.39
C ALA A 17 -21.13 -11.72 -28.07
N ILE A 18 -20.39 -10.61 -28.07
CA ILE A 18 -20.15 -9.84 -26.82
C ILE A 18 -20.68 -8.42 -27.06
N ILE A 19 -21.99 -8.38 -27.22
CA ILE A 19 -22.95 -7.32 -26.87
C ILE A 19 -22.33 -5.94 -26.62
N VAL A 20 -22.48 -5.09 -27.63
CA VAL A 20 -22.77 -3.66 -27.46
C VAL A 20 -24.03 -3.54 -26.57
N MET A 21 -23.90 -3.25 -25.28
CA MET A 21 -24.91 -2.59 -24.42
C MET A 21 -24.36 -2.28 -23.01
N SER A 22 -23.58 -1.20 -22.87
CA SER A 22 -23.69 -0.25 -21.74
C SER A 22 -22.73 0.95 -21.88
N SER A 23 -22.64 1.56 -23.07
CA SER A 23 -22.07 2.92 -23.22
C SER A 23 -23.01 4.03 -22.69
N ALA A 24 -23.81 3.74 -21.66
CA ALA A 24 -24.60 4.73 -20.95
C ALA A 24 -24.84 4.33 -19.48
N ARG A 25 -23.80 4.45 -18.66
CA ARG A 25 -23.94 4.99 -17.29
C ARG A 25 -22.84 6.03 -17.08
N LEU A 26 -22.96 7.19 -17.75
CA LEU A 26 -22.49 8.42 -17.12
C LEU A 26 -23.51 8.77 -16.03
N SER A 27 -23.12 8.57 -14.78
CA SER A 27 -23.54 9.42 -13.66
C SER A 27 -22.50 9.30 -12.56
N SER A 28 -21.64 10.31 -12.52
CA SER A 28 -21.11 10.95 -11.31
C SER A 28 -20.98 10.10 -10.05
N ALA A 29 -19.77 9.61 -9.80
CA ALA A 29 -19.21 9.55 -8.45
C ALA A 29 -17.67 9.50 -8.58
N SER A 30 -17.08 10.64 -8.97
CA SER A 30 -15.61 10.85 -8.90
C SER A 30 -15.18 11.50 -7.58
N GLY A 31 -15.94 11.25 -6.52
CA GLY A 31 -15.56 11.38 -5.13
C GLY A 31 -15.95 10.08 -4.43
N ASP A 32 -15.24 9.71 -3.37
CA ASP A 32 -15.64 8.69 -2.38
C ASP A 32 -14.90 7.34 -2.37
N ILE A 33 -13.92 7.07 -3.24
CA ILE A 33 -13.06 5.87 -3.05
C ILE A 33 -12.20 5.99 -1.77
N TYR A 34 -11.96 7.21 -1.28
CA TYR A 34 -11.19 7.44 -0.04
C TYR A 34 -12.06 7.76 1.19
N GLY A 35 -13.37 7.98 1.01
CA GLY A 35 -14.26 8.47 2.07
C GLY A 35 -14.86 7.39 2.98
N ASN A 36 -14.64 6.10 2.70
CA ASN A 36 -15.38 5.01 3.33
C ASN A 36 -14.50 4.01 4.12
N TYR A 37 -13.31 4.42 4.54
CA TYR A 37 -12.39 3.61 5.34
C TYR A 37 -12.12 4.20 6.74
N ALA A 38 -13.07 5.00 7.22
CA ALA A 38 -13.04 5.62 8.55
C ALA A 38 -14.33 5.28 9.31
N ASP A 39 -14.69 3.99 9.41
CA ASP A 39 -15.70 3.53 10.37
C ASP A 39 -15.68 1.99 10.43
N ARG A 40 -14.81 1.38 11.25
CA ARG A 40 -15.09 0.01 11.75
C ARG A 40 -14.32 -0.57 12.94
N ASP A 41 -13.67 0.24 13.78
CA ASP A 41 -13.19 -0.26 15.09
C ASP A 41 -13.28 0.85 16.15
N GLU A 42 -14.51 1.13 16.64
CA GLU A 42 -14.75 1.88 17.87
C GLU A 42 -15.01 0.89 19.02
N PRO A 43 -14.13 0.74 20.01
CA PRO A 43 -14.50 0.17 21.29
C PRO A 43 -15.19 1.25 22.14
N SER A 44 -16.47 1.02 22.43
CA SER A 44 -17.31 1.86 23.27
C SER A 44 -16.69 2.09 24.65
N SER A 45 -16.67 3.33 25.16
CA SER A 45 -17.39 3.73 26.40
C SER A 45 -17.00 5.10 26.98
N ILE A 46 -18.04 5.91 27.19
CA ILE A 46 -18.28 6.92 28.27
C ILE A 46 -17.66 8.32 28.10
N SER A 47 -18.55 9.27 27.78
CA SER A 47 -18.42 10.71 28.05
C SER A 47 -19.16 11.09 29.35
N PRO A 48 -18.77 12.18 30.04
CA PRO A 48 -19.61 13.37 29.94
C PRO A 48 -18.85 14.71 29.72
N ASN A 49 -19.47 15.51 28.85
CA ASN A 49 -19.33 16.94 28.47
C ASN A 49 -19.16 17.97 29.64
N PRO A 50 -19.00 19.32 29.45
CA PRO A 50 -18.54 20.17 28.32
C PRO A 50 -17.50 21.30 28.67
N ASN A 51 -16.66 21.70 27.69
CA ASN A 51 -16.07 23.05 27.39
C ASN A 51 -15.23 23.86 28.44
N PRO A 52 -14.46 24.92 28.07
CA PRO A 52 -14.06 25.44 26.74
C PRO A 52 -12.53 25.61 26.55
N SER A 53 -12.11 25.88 25.30
CA SER A 53 -10.74 26.29 24.90
C SER A 53 -10.18 27.49 25.68
N PRO A 54 -8.85 27.64 25.71
CA PRO A 54 -8.21 28.52 24.73
C PRO A 54 -6.93 27.92 24.11
N SER A 55 -6.74 28.18 22.81
CA SER A 55 -5.47 28.00 22.13
C SER A 55 -4.35 28.83 22.78
N PRO A 56 -3.10 28.36 22.68
CA PRO A 56 -2.03 29.25 22.27
C PRO A 56 -1.33 28.69 21.04
N SER A 57 -1.44 29.44 19.95
CA SER A 57 -0.52 29.41 18.83
C SER A 57 0.87 29.86 19.32
N THR A 58 1.84 28.96 19.34
CA THR A 58 3.26 29.30 19.40
C THR A 58 3.98 28.66 18.23
N THR A 59 4.20 29.49 17.22
CA THR A 59 5.27 29.39 16.21
C THR A 59 6.63 29.52 16.89
N GLU A 60 7.50 28.52 16.78
CA GLU A 60 8.99 28.56 16.77
C GLU A 60 9.44 27.16 16.31
N ASP A 61 10.52 26.90 15.57
CA ASP A 61 11.33 27.60 14.58
C ASP A 61 12.10 26.46 13.85
N ILE A 62 12.76 26.81 12.77
CA ILE A 62 13.38 26.03 11.70
C ILE A 62 14.42 25.01 12.20
N GLY A 63 14.32 23.79 11.66
CA GLY A 63 15.36 22.77 11.71
C GLY A 63 15.32 21.93 10.44
N SER A 64 15.96 22.42 9.38
CA SER A 64 16.20 21.70 8.13
C SER A 64 16.91 20.37 8.40
N SER A 65 16.30 19.24 8.04
CA SER A 65 17.04 18.01 7.75
C SER A 65 16.19 17.06 6.90
N SER A 66 16.60 16.94 5.63
CA SER A 66 16.42 15.84 4.69
C SER A 66 15.29 14.86 4.98
N SER A 67 14.14 15.03 4.33
CA SER A 67 13.16 13.93 4.22
C SER A 67 12.39 14.06 2.91
N ASN A 68 12.24 12.94 2.20
CA ASN A 68 11.41 12.75 1.00
C ASN A 68 9.90 12.94 1.27
N PHE A 69 9.54 13.89 2.13
CA PHE A 69 8.18 14.15 2.57
C PHE A 69 7.56 15.22 1.66
N PRO A 70 6.28 15.08 1.24
CA PRO A 70 5.63 16.09 0.43
C PRO A 70 5.63 17.46 1.10
N ASP A 71 5.95 18.51 0.34
CA ASP A 71 6.07 19.90 0.81
C ASP A 71 4.75 20.49 1.35
N VAL A 72 3.60 19.88 1.02
CA VAL A 72 2.28 20.26 1.56
C VAL A 72 1.48 19.01 1.86
N LEU A 73 1.22 18.79 3.16
CA LEU A 73 0.37 17.69 3.61
C LEU A 73 -1.09 18.13 3.63
N PRO A 74 -2.04 17.20 3.36
CA PRO A 74 -3.45 17.42 3.63
C PRO A 74 -3.70 17.76 5.12
N LEU A 75 -4.90 18.27 5.44
CA LEU A 75 -5.30 18.49 6.83
C LEU A 75 -5.12 17.19 7.64
N GLU A 76 -4.53 17.32 8.85
CA GLU A 76 -4.29 16.15 9.69
C GLU A 76 -5.62 15.43 9.99
N PRO A 77 -5.71 14.11 9.75
CA PRO A 77 -6.89 13.32 10.12
C PRO A 77 -7.15 13.37 11.63
N SER A 78 -6.09 13.44 12.43
CA SER A 78 -6.12 13.55 13.88
C SER A 78 -4.86 14.25 14.38
N GLN A 79 -4.93 14.84 15.57
CA GLN A 79 -3.82 15.58 16.15
C GLN A 79 -2.56 14.72 16.26
N GLY A 80 -1.48 15.14 15.60
CA GLY A 80 -0.17 14.47 15.66
C GLY A 80 -0.05 13.24 14.76
N TYR A 81 -1.02 13.00 13.88
CA TYR A 81 -1.00 11.88 12.95
C TYR A 81 0.27 11.89 12.07
N TYR A 82 0.63 13.00 11.44
CA TYR A 82 1.81 13.03 10.58
C TYR A 82 3.11 12.97 11.36
N ARG A 83 3.13 13.47 12.61
CA ARG A 83 4.28 13.29 13.51
C ARG A 83 4.50 11.80 13.83
N HIS A 84 3.44 11.05 14.06
CA HIS A 84 3.52 9.61 14.25
C HIS A 84 4.02 8.91 12.98
N LEU A 85 3.45 9.23 11.82
CA LEU A 85 3.91 8.65 10.55
C LEU A 85 5.38 8.97 10.24
N ARG A 86 5.86 10.16 10.60
CA ARG A 86 7.28 10.50 10.45
C ARG A 86 8.17 9.58 11.27
N LYS A 87 7.80 9.30 12.53
CA LYS A 87 8.53 8.33 13.37
C LYS A 87 8.50 6.94 12.76
N CYS A 88 7.36 6.50 12.24
CA CYS A 88 7.27 5.23 11.51
C CYS A 88 8.25 5.17 10.34
N ALA A 89 8.32 6.24 9.53
CA ALA A 89 9.22 6.30 8.39
C ALA A 89 10.69 6.28 8.82
N ASP A 90 11.03 6.94 9.93
CA ASP A 90 12.40 6.99 10.46
C ASP A 90 12.88 5.61 10.97
N GLU A 91 11.97 4.70 11.35
CA GLU A 91 12.30 3.34 11.79
C GLU A 91 12.40 2.31 10.65
N ILE A 92 11.87 2.64 9.47
CA ILE A 92 12.05 1.82 8.26
C ILE A 92 13.40 2.16 7.64
N SER A 93 14.23 1.15 7.41
CA SER A 93 15.53 1.39 6.77
C SER A 93 15.34 1.91 5.33
N PRO A 94 16.22 2.79 4.82
CA PRO A 94 16.07 3.35 3.47
C PRO A 94 15.99 2.29 2.37
N LEU A 95 16.79 1.22 2.47
CA LEU A 95 16.77 0.10 1.52
C LEU A 95 15.43 -0.64 1.54
N CYS A 96 14.83 -0.81 2.72
CA CYS A 96 13.53 -1.46 2.82
C CYS A 96 12.39 -0.57 2.35
N ALA A 97 12.47 0.74 2.60
CA ALA A 97 11.51 1.70 2.06
C ALA A 97 11.47 1.65 0.53
N GLU A 98 12.64 1.56 -0.12
CA GLU A 98 12.77 1.40 -1.57
C GLU A 98 12.12 0.10 -2.06
N GLN A 99 12.47 -1.06 -1.49
CA GLN A 99 11.88 -2.36 -1.86
C GLN A 99 10.35 -2.40 -1.66
N ILE A 100 9.85 -1.81 -0.57
CA ILE A 100 8.40 -1.73 -0.32
C ILE A 100 7.73 -0.87 -1.39
N PHE A 101 8.31 0.29 -1.70
CA PHE A 101 7.79 1.19 -2.72
C PHE A 101 7.80 0.55 -4.11
N GLU A 102 8.90 -0.14 -4.46
CA GLU A 102 9.03 -0.86 -5.72
C GLU A 102 8.01 -1.99 -5.82
N GLY A 103 7.87 -2.79 -4.77
CA GLY A 103 6.85 -3.83 -4.68
C GLY A 103 5.41 -3.31 -4.80
N MET A 104 5.15 -2.06 -4.39
CA MET A 104 3.84 -1.42 -4.54
C MET A 104 3.56 -0.97 -5.97
N PHE A 105 4.52 -0.33 -6.64
CA PHE A 105 4.27 0.39 -7.90
C PHE A 105 4.81 -0.29 -9.16
N TYR A 106 5.75 -1.20 -8.99
CA TYR A 106 6.42 -1.93 -10.06
C TYR A 106 6.17 -3.43 -9.88
N SER A 107 6.64 -4.22 -10.83
CA SER A 107 6.50 -5.68 -10.80
C SER A 107 7.90 -6.26 -10.60
N ASN A 108 7.99 -7.26 -9.71
CA ASN A 108 9.11 -8.22 -9.58
C ASN A 108 10.20 -7.92 -8.53
N GLU A 109 10.01 -6.98 -7.60
CA GLU A 109 10.89 -6.85 -6.44
C GLU A 109 10.48 -7.87 -5.37
N GLU A 110 11.37 -8.79 -5.00
CA GLU A 110 11.20 -9.61 -3.81
C GLU A 110 11.77 -8.86 -2.60
N LEU A 111 10.96 -8.70 -1.55
CA LEU A 111 11.46 -8.16 -0.29
C LEU A 111 12.42 -9.17 0.34
N THR A 112 13.56 -8.66 0.79
CA THR A 112 14.50 -9.45 1.59
C THR A 112 13.91 -9.84 2.94
N GLU A 113 14.39 -10.92 3.54
CA GLU A 113 13.99 -11.35 4.89
C GLU A 113 14.25 -10.26 5.93
N ASP A 114 15.41 -9.60 5.86
CA ASP A 114 15.76 -8.46 6.74
C ASP A 114 14.76 -7.31 6.59
N CYS A 115 14.31 -7.02 5.37
CA CYS A 115 13.29 -6.00 5.16
C CYS A 115 11.92 -6.42 5.66
N CYS A 116 11.58 -7.70 5.58
CA CYS A 116 10.38 -8.22 6.21
C CYS A 116 10.46 -8.13 7.73
N ALA A 117 11.59 -8.46 8.34
CA ALA A 117 11.79 -8.32 9.78
C ALA A 117 11.68 -6.83 10.22
N ASN A 118 12.31 -5.90 9.49
CA ASN A 118 12.20 -4.47 9.77
C ASN A 118 10.76 -3.95 9.60
N LEU A 119 10.05 -4.36 8.55
CA LEU A 119 8.66 -3.97 8.33
C LEU A 119 7.72 -4.48 9.43
N LEU A 120 7.90 -5.74 9.85
CA LEU A 120 7.10 -6.32 10.95
C LEU A 120 7.44 -5.68 12.30
N HIS A 121 8.71 -5.31 12.53
CA HIS A 121 9.14 -4.61 13.73
C HIS A 121 8.46 -3.23 13.88
N VAL A 122 8.41 -2.47 12.79
CA VAL A 122 7.75 -1.15 12.74
C VAL A 122 6.22 -1.30 12.86
N GLY A 123 5.67 -2.40 12.35
CA GLY A 123 4.29 -2.80 12.60
C GLY A 123 3.27 -2.36 11.56
N TYR A 124 2.10 -2.99 11.61
CA TYR A 124 1.08 -2.87 10.56
C TYR A 124 0.48 -1.47 10.47
N ASP A 125 0.29 -0.80 11.61
CA ASP A 125 -0.30 0.54 11.65
C ASP A 125 0.61 1.61 11.03
N CYS A 126 1.91 1.48 11.24
CA CYS A 126 2.90 2.30 10.55
C CYS A 126 2.89 2.02 9.04
N HIS A 127 2.94 0.74 8.64
CA HIS A 127 2.91 0.34 7.22
C HIS A 127 1.68 0.91 6.48
N ARG A 128 0.47 0.62 6.99
CA ARG A 128 -0.77 1.08 6.35
C ARG A 128 -0.90 2.61 6.35
N GLY A 129 -0.40 3.29 7.39
CA GLY A 129 -0.43 4.75 7.50
C GLY A 129 0.46 5.42 6.46
N LEU A 130 1.68 4.90 6.30
CA LEU A 130 2.64 5.37 5.28
C LEU A 130 2.15 5.09 3.86
N VAL A 131 1.63 3.88 3.60
CA VAL A 131 1.01 3.54 2.31
C VAL A 131 -0.09 4.55 1.97
N LYS A 132 -1.01 4.78 2.91
CA LYS A 132 -2.11 5.74 2.72
C LYS A 132 -1.59 7.13 2.38
N LEU A 133 -0.52 7.58 3.04
CA LEU A 133 0.09 8.88 2.80
C LEU A 133 0.70 8.96 1.39
N ILE A 134 1.45 7.94 0.96
CA ILE A 134 2.01 7.88 -0.40
C ILE A 134 0.88 7.93 -1.43
N LEU A 135 -0.22 7.22 -1.20
CA LEU A 135 -1.34 7.16 -2.13
C LEU A 135 -2.19 8.45 -2.20
N LEU A 136 -1.96 9.42 -1.30
CA LEU A 136 -2.56 10.76 -1.41
C LEU A 136 -1.86 11.61 -2.47
N GLU A 137 -0.62 11.28 -2.83
CA GLU A 137 0.14 12.00 -3.84
C GLU A 137 -0.54 11.86 -5.23
N PRO A 138 -0.93 12.98 -5.87
CA PRO A 138 -1.65 12.96 -7.14
C PRO A 138 -0.98 12.12 -8.24
N THR A 139 0.35 12.05 -8.21
CA THR A 139 1.17 11.26 -9.14
C THR A 139 0.78 9.77 -9.17
N PHE A 140 0.28 9.21 -8.06
CA PHE A 140 -0.07 7.80 -7.95
C PHE A 140 -1.56 7.50 -8.10
N LYS A 141 -2.42 8.51 -8.29
CA LYS A 141 -3.88 8.37 -8.32
C LYS A 141 -4.37 7.27 -9.28
N GLY A 142 -3.75 7.14 -10.46
CA GLY A 142 -4.11 6.13 -11.45
C GLY A 142 -3.76 4.69 -11.08
N LYS A 143 -2.85 4.48 -10.13
CA LYS A 143 -2.39 3.16 -9.68
C LYS A 143 -2.74 2.87 -8.22
N ALA A 144 -3.43 3.79 -7.53
CA ALA A 144 -3.59 3.74 -6.08
C ALA A 144 -4.27 2.46 -5.57
N SER A 145 -5.30 1.96 -6.29
CA SER A 145 -5.97 0.71 -5.94
C SER A 145 -5.04 -0.51 -6.06
N GLU A 146 -4.28 -0.60 -7.15
CA GLU A 146 -3.32 -1.68 -7.36
C GLU A 146 -2.19 -1.65 -6.33
N ALA A 147 -1.62 -0.47 -6.10
CA ALA A 147 -0.54 -0.26 -5.14
C ALA A 147 -0.98 -0.57 -3.69
N LEU A 148 -2.21 -0.19 -3.32
CA LEU A 148 -2.78 -0.56 -2.02
C LEU A 148 -2.91 -2.09 -1.91
N HIS A 149 -3.45 -2.74 -2.93
CA HIS A 149 -3.56 -4.20 -2.94
C HIS A 149 -2.20 -4.88 -2.79
N LYS A 150 -1.20 -4.43 -3.56
CA LYS A 150 0.18 -4.91 -3.47
C LYS A 150 0.80 -4.68 -2.09
N SER A 151 0.54 -3.54 -1.44
CA SER A 151 1.03 -3.28 -0.08
C SER A 151 0.50 -4.29 0.96
N PHE A 152 -0.73 -4.77 0.80
CA PHE A 152 -1.29 -5.81 1.68
C PHE A 152 -0.66 -7.18 1.40
N GLN A 153 -0.37 -7.48 0.13
CA GLN A 153 0.36 -8.69 -0.22
C GLN A 153 1.78 -8.68 0.36
N ILE A 154 2.48 -7.54 0.29
CA ILE A 154 3.82 -7.37 0.87
C ILE A 154 3.79 -7.69 2.37
N TRP A 155 2.87 -7.08 3.12
CA TRP A 155 2.70 -7.36 4.55
C TRP A 155 2.47 -8.85 4.81
N SER A 156 1.53 -9.46 4.08
CA SER A 156 1.16 -10.86 4.25
C SER A 156 2.32 -11.81 3.95
N LYS A 157 3.12 -11.51 2.92
CA LYS A 157 4.33 -12.26 2.60
C LYS A 157 5.37 -12.16 3.73
N CYS A 158 5.58 -10.97 4.28
CA CYS A 158 6.56 -10.79 5.35
C CYS A 158 6.20 -11.54 6.63
N VAL A 159 4.92 -11.56 7.00
CA VAL A 159 4.43 -12.41 8.11
C VAL A 159 4.82 -13.88 7.88
N VAL A 160 4.63 -14.39 6.66
CA VAL A 160 4.97 -15.78 6.31
C VAL A 160 6.48 -16.04 6.35
N VAL A 161 7.30 -15.16 5.76
CA VAL A 161 8.76 -15.31 5.69
C VAL A 161 9.38 -15.41 7.08
N VAL A 162 9.04 -14.51 8.00
CA VAL A 162 9.63 -14.49 9.35
C VAL A 162 9.17 -15.70 10.19
N HIS A 163 7.90 -16.12 10.07
CA HIS A 163 7.43 -17.33 10.77
C HIS A 163 8.09 -18.62 10.26
N HIS A 164 8.54 -18.67 9.01
CA HIS A 164 9.29 -19.82 8.49
C HIS A 164 10.76 -19.81 8.91
N ALA A 165 11.37 -18.64 9.11
CA ALA A 165 12.75 -18.53 9.61
C ALA A 165 12.89 -19.03 11.06
N ASP A 166 11.85 -18.86 11.88
CA ASP A 166 11.80 -19.36 13.26
C ASP A 166 11.60 -20.90 13.36
N SER A 167 11.33 -21.59 12.24
CA SER A 167 11.25 -23.04 12.25
C SER A 167 12.65 -23.67 12.27
N PRO A 168 12.98 -24.53 13.26
CA PRO A 168 14.28 -25.20 13.29
C PRO A 168 14.45 -26.05 12.04
N SER A 169 15.47 -25.74 11.25
CA SER A 169 15.88 -26.56 10.11
C SER A 169 16.17 -28.00 10.58
N PRO A 170 15.61 -29.05 9.93
CA PRO A 170 15.79 -30.44 10.37
C PRO A 170 17.20 -31.02 10.16
N THR A 171 18.18 -30.22 9.71
CA THR A 171 19.51 -30.74 9.32
C THR A 171 20.52 -30.87 10.45
N ALA A 172 20.22 -30.46 11.68
CA ALA A 172 21.17 -30.52 12.80
C ALA A 172 21.06 -31.77 13.71
N ALA A 173 20.13 -32.70 13.45
CA ALA A 173 19.85 -33.82 14.37
C ALA A 173 20.54 -35.16 14.05
N ALA A 174 21.45 -35.23 13.06
CA ALA A 174 22.03 -36.50 12.61
C ALA A 174 23.55 -36.59 12.77
N VAL A 175 24.10 -36.22 13.93
CA VAL A 175 25.42 -36.73 14.38
C VAL A 175 25.44 -36.84 15.91
N SER A 176 24.94 -37.95 16.47
CA SER A 176 25.55 -38.52 17.69
C SER A 176 25.10 -39.96 17.94
N ASN A 177 26.11 -40.81 18.13
CA ASN A 177 26.17 -42.18 18.67
C ASN A 177 25.90 -43.35 17.71
#